data_AF-D5ZV92-F1
#
_entry.id   AF-D5ZV92-F1
#
_cell.length_a   1.000
_cell.length_b   1.000
_cell.length_c   1.000
_cell.angle_alpha   90.00
_cell.angle_beta   90.00
_cell.angle_gamma   90.00
#
_symmetry.space_group_name_H-M   'P 1'
#
loop_
_entity.id
_entity.type
_entity.pdbx_description
1 polymer ?
#
loop_
_entity_poly.entity_id
_entity_poly.type
_entity_poly.pdbx_seq_one_letter_code
_entity_poly.pdbx_strand_id
1 'polypeptide(L)'
;MPGHHLQLAQWVHVAEDLSRYQASVGMVSANAEGWALYAERLMDELGFLTDAEERLGYLDAQMMRALRVIVDIGMHLELEIPADSPFHPGERWTPELAQEFFGTHSSRPADFVESEMTRYLSIPGQAIGYKLGERAWLLGRENARERHGDAFDLKAWHMAALSQGSLGLDDLVEELSAL
;
A
#
# COMPACT_ATOMS: atom_id res chain seq x y z
N MET A 1 -7.54 -4.56 -13.91
CA MET A 1 -8.71 -4.34 -13.01
C MET A 1 -8.61 -5.33 -11.86
N PRO A 2 -8.93 -5.00 -10.60
CA PRO A 2 -9.78 -3.89 -10.13
C PRO A 2 -9.05 -2.73 -9.39
N GLY A 3 -7.76 -2.48 -9.67
CA GLY A 3 -6.99 -1.38 -9.05
C GLY A 3 -7.45 0.04 -9.42
N HIS A 4 -6.51 0.95 -9.73
CA HIS A 4 -6.79 2.38 -9.91
C HIS A 4 -7.97 2.72 -10.81
N HIS A 5 -8.16 2.01 -11.93
CA HIS A 5 -9.26 2.33 -12.83
C HIS A 5 -10.62 2.15 -12.16
N LEU A 6 -10.85 1.11 -11.35
CA LEU A 6 -12.13 0.95 -10.65
C LEU A 6 -12.33 2.08 -9.64
N GLN A 7 -11.29 2.39 -8.85
CA GLN A 7 -11.34 3.42 -7.82
C GLN A 7 -11.59 4.81 -8.40
N LEU A 8 -10.77 5.24 -9.34
CA LEU A 8 -10.87 6.57 -9.92
C LEU A 8 -12.14 6.73 -10.75
N ALA A 9 -12.56 5.69 -11.48
CA ALA A 9 -13.84 5.73 -12.19
C ALA A 9 -15.03 5.83 -11.23
N GLN A 10 -14.98 5.13 -10.09
CA GLN A 10 -16.02 5.24 -9.06
C GLN A 10 -16.07 6.66 -8.48
N TRP A 11 -14.93 7.27 -8.15
CA TRP A 11 -14.89 8.66 -7.66
C TRP A 11 -15.46 9.66 -8.65
N VAL A 12 -15.20 9.47 -9.95
CA VAL A 12 -15.82 10.29 -11.00
C VAL A 12 -17.33 10.04 -11.07
N HIS A 13 -17.77 8.80 -10.92
CA HIS A 13 -19.18 8.42 -10.97
C HIS A 13 -20.00 9.03 -9.83
N VAL A 14 -19.45 9.06 -8.60
CA VAL A 14 -20.12 9.60 -7.41
C VAL A 14 -19.69 11.04 -7.08
N ALA A 15 -19.11 11.76 -8.04
CA ALA A 15 -18.52 13.09 -7.78
C ALA A 15 -19.52 14.11 -7.22
N GLU A 16 -20.83 13.94 -7.50
CA GLU A 16 -21.90 14.79 -6.96
C GLU A 16 -22.15 14.57 -5.46
N ASP A 17 -21.80 13.41 -4.93
CA ASP A 17 -21.92 13.04 -3.51
C ASP A 17 -20.64 13.33 -2.70
N LEU A 18 -19.55 13.69 -3.39
CA LEU A 18 -18.26 13.99 -2.77
C LEU A 18 -18.08 15.49 -2.53
N SER A 19 -17.24 15.83 -1.55
CA SER A 19 -16.81 17.23 -1.40
C SER A 19 -16.07 17.69 -2.65
N ARG A 20 -16.22 18.98 -3.01
CA ARG A 20 -15.45 19.58 -4.12
C ARG A 20 -13.94 19.35 -3.98
N TYR A 21 -13.42 19.29 -2.75
CA TYR A 21 -12.02 18.96 -2.51
C TYR A 21 -11.69 17.54 -2.99
N GLN A 22 -12.40 16.53 -2.49
CA GLN A 22 -12.19 15.12 -2.89
C GLN A 22 -12.43 14.88 -4.38
N ALA A 23 -13.41 15.57 -4.98
CA ALA A 23 -13.73 15.43 -6.41
C ALA A 23 -12.74 16.15 -7.36
N SER A 24 -11.80 16.95 -6.85
CA SER A 24 -10.90 17.75 -7.71
C SER A 24 -9.41 17.63 -7.39
N VAL A 25 -9.00 17.94 -6.17
CA VAL A 25 -7.57 18.09 -5.81
C VAL A 25 -7.16 17.23 -4.62
N GLY A 26 -8.13 16.80 -3.81
CA GLY A 26 -7.91 16.01 -2.61
C GLY A 26 -7.64 14.55 -2.97
N MET A 27 -6.36 14.20 -3.10
CA MET A 27 -5.94 12.82 -3.29
C MET A 27 -4.83 12.48 -2.31
N VAL A 28 -5.09 11.51 -1.44
CA VAL A 28 -4.13 10.96 -0.49
C VAL A 28 -3.48 9.75 -1.16
N SER A 29 -2.18 9.85 -1.44
CA SER A 29 -1.42 8.80 -2.12
C SER A 29 -1.55 7.45 -1.39
N ALA A 30 -1.50 7.43 -0.07
CA ALA A 30 -1.62 6.19 0.70
C ALA A 30 -2.99 5.50 0.51
N ASN A 31 -4.09 6.25 0.35
CA ASN A 31 -5.39 5.65 0.05
C ASN A 31 -5.43 5.08 -1.37
N ALA A 32 -5.00 5.86 -2.37
CA ALA A 32 -5.04 5.46 -3.78
C ALA A 32 -4.11 4.27 -4.07
N GLU A 33 -2.88 4.33 -3.59
CA GLU A 33 -1.89 3.26 -3.75
C GLU A 33 -2.19 2.06 -2.86
N GLY A 34 -2.71 2.30 -1.66
CA GLY A 34 -3.16 1.25 -0.76
C GLY A 34 -4.29 0.41 -1.36
N TRP A 35 -5.25 1.05 -2.05
CA TRP A 35 -6.29 0.35 -2.79
C TRP A 35 -5.70 -0.53 -3.90
N ALA A 36 -4.73 -0.03 -4.66
CA ALA A 36 -4.11 -0.81 -5.73
C ALA A 36 -3.43 -2.07 -5.20
N LEU A 37 -2.67 -1.98 -4.10
CA LEU A 37 -2.05 -3.14 -3.47
C LEU A 37 -3.06 -4.09 -2.84
N TYR A 38 -4.10 -3.54 -2.21
CA TYR A 38 -5.23 -4.31 -1.71
C TYR A 38 -5.91 -5.09 -2.84
N ALA A 39 -6.10 -4.46 -4.00
CA ALA A 39 -6.69 -5.07 -5.18
C ALA A 39 -5.80 -6.18 -5.77
N GLU A 40 -4.47 -6.03 -5.75
CA GLU A 40 -3.55 -7.12 -6.13
C GLU A 40 -3.77 -8.36 -5.25
N ARG A 41 -3.85 -8.15 -3.92
CA ARG A 41 -4.14 -9.23 -2.97
C ARG A 41 -5.52 -9.84 -3.16
N LEU A 42 -6.53 -9.01 -3.42
CA LEU A 42 -7.89 -9.46 -3.72
C LEU A 42 -7.89 -10.40 -4.94
N MET A 43 -7.09 -10.12 -5.97
CA MET A 43 -6.99 -10.99 -7.15
C MET A 43 -6.34 -12.35 -6.83
N ASP A 44 -5.36 -12.41 -5.92
CA ASP A 44 -4.84 -13.67 -5.38
C ASP A 44 -5.94 -14.44 -4.63
N GLU A 45 -6.67 -13.76 -3.73
CA GLU A 45 -7.75 -14.34 -2.92
C GLU A 45 -8.91 -14.87 -3.77
N LEU A 46 -9.21 -14.22 -4.91
CA LEU A 46 -10.24 -14.64 -5.86
C LEU A 46 -9.76 -15.72 -6.85
N GLY A 47 -8.50 -16.15 -6.76
CA GLY A 47 -7.95 -17.23 -7.58
C GLY A 47 -7.60 -16.83 -9.00
N PHE A 48 -7.21 -15.57 -9.25
CA PHE A 48 -6.72 -15.14 -10.57
C PHE A 48 -5.23 -15.35 -10.77
N LEU A 49 -4.45 -15.54 -9.69
CA LEU A 49 -3.01 -15.80 -9.75
C LEU A 49 -2.72 -17.29 -9.55
N THR A 50 -3.21 -18.12 -10.48
CA THR A 50 -3.13 -19.58 -10.37
C THR A 50 -1.77 -20.15 -10.76
N ASP A 51 -1.05 -19.45 -11.65
CA ASP A 51 0.29 -19.83 -12.10
C ASP A 51 1.35 -19.41 -11.07
N ALA A 52 2.32 -20.28 -10.82
CA ALA A 52 3.29 -20.06 -9.75
C ALA A 52 4.23 -18.89 -10.06
N GLU A 53 4.57 -18.70 -11.33
CA GLU A 53 5.44 -17.66 -11.83
C GLU A 53 4.73 -16.30 -11.78
N GLU A 54 3.45 -16.24 -12.17
CA GLU A 54 2.61 -15.04 -12.01
C GLU A 54 2.47 -14.66 -10.53
N ARG A 55 2.19 -15.65 -9.67
CA ARG A 55 2.07 -15.42 -8.22
C ARG A 55 3.39 -14.99 -7.60
N LEU A 56 4.52 -15.53 -8.05
CA LEU A 56 5.84 -15.09 -7.62
C LEU A 56 6.10 -13.63 -8.02
N GLY A 57 5.69 -13.22 -9.22
CA GLY A 57 5.77 -11.82 -9.65
C GLY A 57 4.97 -10.87 -8.76
N TYR A 58 3.75 -11.26 -8.38
CA TYR A 58 2.93 -10.54 -7.40
C TYR A 58 3.64 -10.47 -6.02
N LEU A 59 4.21 -11.56 -5.53
CA LEU A 59 4.88 -11.59 -4.24
C LEU A 59 6.17 -10.75 -4.25
N ASP A 60 6.96 -10.76 -5.33
CA ASP A 60 8.10 -9.84 -5.51
C ASP A 60 7.65 -8.38 -5.48
N ALA A 61 6.56 -8.07 -6.21
CA ALA A 61 5.97 -6.75 -6.22
C ALA A 61 5.56 -6.30 -4.81
N GLN A 62 4.92 -7.17 -4.03
CA GLN A 62 4.54 -6.93 -2.64
C GLN A 62 5.75 -6.75 -1.72
N MET A 63 6.75 -7.61 -1.84
CA MET A 63 7.99 -7.54 -1.09
C MET A 63 8.71 -6.22 -1.33
N MET A 64 8.83 -5.78 -2.58
CA MET A 64 9.44 -4.49 -2.92
C MET A 64 8.75 -3.31 -2.22
N ARG A 65 7.41 -3.28 -2.17
CA ARG A 65 6.70 -2.22 -1.43
C ARG A 65 6.81 -2.37 0.09
N ALA A 66 7.03 -3.58 0.62
CA ALA A 66 7.37 -3.77 2.03
C ALA A 66 8.78 -3.24 2.36
N LEU A 67 9.76 -3.48 1.48
CA LEU A 67 11.10 -2.93 1.62
C LEU A 67 11.10 -1.40 1.67
N ARG A 68 10.23 -0.74 0.89
CA ARG A 68 10.04 0.72 0.95
C ARG A 68 9.77 1.23 2.36
N VAL A 69 8.98 0.49 3.15
CA VAL A 69 8.69 0.87 4.56
C VAL A 69 9.96 0.82 5.40
N ILE A 70 10.74 -0.25 5.25
CA ILE A 70 11.97 -0.47 6.02
C ILE A 70 13.01 0.60 5.68
N VAL A 71 13.31 0.77 4.39
CA VAL A 71 14.40 1.66 3.96
C VAL A 71 14.05 3.13 4.14
N ASP A 72 12.81 3.54 3.85
CA ASP A 72 12.39 4.94 3.93
C ASP A 72 12.37 5.42 5.39
N ILE A 73 11.74 4.66 6.29
CA ILE A 73 11.72 5.00 7.72
C ILE A 73 13.12 4.86 8.32
N GLY A 74 13.81 3.76 8.00
CA GLY A 74 15.14 3.44 8.52
C GLY A 74 16.12 4.58 8.25
N MET A 75 16.31 4.94 6.99
CA MET A 75 17.34 5.93 6.62
C MET A 75 16.98 7.36 7.01
N HIS A 76 15.70 7.76 6.96
CA HIS A 76 15.32 9.14 7.31
C HIS A 76 15.30 9.41 8.81
N LEU A 77 15.12 8.37 9.63
CA LEU A 77 15.17 8.48 11.09
C LEU A 77 16.49 7.95 11.68
N GLU A 78 17.41 7.48 10.82
CA GLU A 78 18.67 6.85 11.20
C GLU A 78 18.47 5.77 12.28
N LEU A 79 17.42 4.96 12.14
CA LEU A 79 17.07 3.95 13.14
C LEU A 79 18.18 2.90 13.26
N GLU A 80 18.32 2.34 14.45
CA GLU A 80 19.17 1.18 14.67
C GLU A 80 18.56 -0.05 13.98
N ILE A 81 19.36 -0.73 13.18
CA ILE A 81 19.02 -2.00 12.57
C ILE A 81 18.95 -3.05 13.70
N PRO A 82 17.86 -3.84 13.81
CA PRO A 82 17.67 -4.79 14.91
C PRO A 82 18.91 -5.67 15.15
N ALA A 83 19.26 -5.89 16.41
CA ALA A 83 20.44 -6.67 16.79
C ALA A 83 20.38 -8.14 16.34
N ASP A 84 19.18 -8.66 16.08
CA ASP A 84 18.91 -9.98 15.53
C ASP A 84 18.77 -10.00 13.99
N SER A 85 18.92 -8.85 13.33
CA SER A 85 18.93 -8.75 11.88
C SER A 85 20.13 -9.50 11.29
N PRO A 86 19.94 -10.30 10.22
CA PRO A 86 21.06 -10.87 9.47
C PRO A 86 21.81 -9.82 8.62
N PHE A 87 21.30 -8.60 8.53
CA PHE A 87 21.85 -7.49 7.77
C PHE A 87 22.32 -6.41 8.76
N HIS A 88 23.63 -6.13 8.82
CA HIS A 88 24.25 -5.06 9.62
C HIS A 88 23.67 -4.86 11.04
N PRO A 89 23.69 -5.89 11.91
CA PRO A 89 23.04 -5.82 13.23
C PRO A 89 23.66 -4.73 14.12
N GLY A 90 22.81 -3.86 14.69
CA GLY A 90 23.21 -2.78 15.60
C GLY A 90 23.80 -1.54 14.93
N GLU A 91 23.98 -1.55 13.61
CA GLU A 91 24.35 -0.35 12.86
C GLU A 91 23.12 0.57 12.68
N ARG A 92 23.34 1.85 12.37
CA ARG A 92 22.27 2.77 12.00
C ARG A 92 22.08 2.78 10.50
N TRP A 93 20.82 2.82 10.07
CA TRP A 93 20.50 2.95 8.66
C TRP A 93 21.14 4.20 8.04
N THR A 94 21.85 4.00 6.94
CA THR A 94 22.30 5.05 6.02
C THR A 94 21.67 4.84 4.64
N PRO A 95 21.69 5.84 3.74
CA PRO A 95 21.24 5.65 2.36
C PRO A 95 21.97 4.51 1.62
N GLU A 96 23.26 4.31 1.90
CA GLU A 96 24.06 3.24 1.30
C GLU A 96 23.59 1.86 1.77
N LEU A 97 23.36 1.70 3.08
CA LEU A 97 22.79 0.47 3.64
C LEU A 97 21.36 0.23 3.13
N ALA A 98 20.55 1.28 2.98
CA ALA A 98 19.23 1.21 2.39
C ALA A 98 19.27 0.71 0.94
N GLN A 99 20.21 1.23 0.13
CA GLN A 99 20.42 0.80 -1.25
C GLN A 99 20.84 -0.67 -1.34
N GLU A 100 21.81 -1.07 -0.51
CA GLU A 100 22.28 -2.45 -0.43
C GLU A 100 21.16 -3.42 -0.02
N PHE A 101 20.42 -3.06 1.03
CA PHE A 101 19.31 -3.87 1.53
C PHE A 101 18.22 -4.03 0.47
N PHE A 102 17.81 -2.93 -0.17
CA PHE A 102 16.77 -2.93 -1.20
C PHE A 102 17.19 -3.75 -2.43
N GLY A 103 18.45 -3.62 -2.86
CA GLY A 103 18.99 -4.39 -3.99
C GLY A 103 19.13 -5.88 -3.71
N THR A 104 19.52 -6.26 -2.49
CA THR A 104 19.69 -7.67 -2.11
C THR A 104 18.35 -8.40 -1.93
N HIS A 105 17.30 -7.67 -1.56
CA HIS A 105 15.99 -8.25 -1.24
C HIS A 105 14.93 -8.01 -2.31
N SER A 106 15.27 -7.45 -3.48
CA SER A 106 14.31 -7.29 -4.58
C SER A 106 14.89 -7.83 -5.89
N SER A 107 14.02 -8.28 -6.81
CA SER A 107 14.45 -8.70 -8.15
C SER A 107 14.77 -7.53 -9.10
N ARG A 108 14.87 -6.30 -8.59
CA ARG A 108 15.01 -5.09 -9.40
C ARG A 108 16.47 -4.91 -9.85
N PRO A 109 16.70 -4.43 -11.09
CA PRO A 109 18.04 -4.15 -11.56
C PRO A 109 18.65 -2.95 -10.81
N ALA A 110 19.98 -2.89 -10.76
CA ALA A 110 20.70 -1.92 -9.92
C ALA A 110 20.38 -0.45 -10.25
N ASP A 111 20.16 -0.13 -11.53
CA ASP A 111 19.77 1.20 -12.00
C ASP A 111 18.38 1.61 -11.49
N PHE A 112 17.44 0.67 -11.43
CA PHE A 112 16.14 0.90 -10.81
C PHE A 112 16.28 1.17 -9.32
N VAL A 113 17.10 0.38 -8.62
CA VAL A 113 17.32 0.55 -7.18
C VAL A 113 17.94 1.91 -6.88
N GLU A 114 18.97 2.32 -7.60
CA GLU A 114 19.60 3.64 -7.46
C GLU A 114 18.61 4.79 -7.73
N SER A 115 17.79 4.64 -8.77
CA SER A 115 16.73 5.62 -9.09
C SER A 115 15.70 5.73 -7.96
N GLU A 116 15.26 4.61 -7.41
CA GLU A 116 14.32 4.59 -6.29
C GLU A 116 14.94 5.16 -5.01
N MET A 117 16.22 4.90 -4.71
CA MET A 117 16.89 5.50 -3.55
C MET A 117 16.93 7.04 -3.67
N THR A 118 17.28 7.55 -4.85
CA THR A 118 17.25 9.00 -5.12
C THR A 118 15.85 9.58 -4.89
N ARG A 119 14.82 8.85 -5.33
CA ARG A 119 13.42 9.26 -5.16
C ARG A 119 13.01 9.26 -3.69
N TYR A 120 13.33 8.22 -2.93
CA TYR A 120 12.95 8.10 -1.53
C TYR A 120 13.60 9.20 -0.70
N LEU A 121 14.89 9.49 -0.92
CA LEU A 121 15.60 10.59 -0.27
C LEU A 121 15.01 11.97 -0.61
N SER A 122 14.42 12.12 -1.79
CA SER A 122 13.84 13.39 -2.25
C SER A 122 12.41 13.60 -1.73
N ILE A 123 11.69 12.53 -1.37
CA ILE A 123 10.27 12.58 -1.01
C ILE A 123 10.02 11.64 0.21
N PRO A 124 10.51 12.00 1.41
CA PRO A 124 10.37 11.17 2.60
C PRO A 124 8.90 10.85 2.90
N GLY A 125 8.61 9.59 3.23
CA GLY A 125 7.26 9.14 3.62
C GLY A 125 6.29 8.89 2.47
N GLN A 126 6.63 9.19 1.21
CA GLN A 126 5.75 8.83 0.09
C GLN A 126 5.76 7.31 -0.16
N ALA A 127 6.95 6.70 -0.13
CA ALA A 127 7.15 5.31 -0.50
C ALA A 127 6.48 4.32 0.47
N ILE A 128 6.26 4.72 1.72
CA ILE A 128 5.60 3.89 2.74
C ILE A 128 4.08 3.85 2.58
N GLY A 129 3.51 4.84 1.87
CA GLY A 129 2.07 4.99 1.68
C GLY A 129 1.40 3.77 1.04
N TYR A 130 2.13 3.05 0.17
CA TYR A 130 1.65 1.83 -0.50
C TYR A 130 1.23 0.76 0.52
N LYS A 131 2.15 0.31 1.39
CA LYS A 131 1.87 -0.78 2.34
C LYS A 131 1.09 -0.31 3.57
N LEU A 132 1.28 0.94 4.02
CA LEU A 132 0.45 1.48 5.10
C LEU A 132 -1.01 1.62 4.65
N GLY A 133 -1.22 2.06 3.41
CA GLY A 133 -2.53 2.10 2.78
C GLY A 133 -3.17 0.74 2.62
N GLU A 134 -2.45 -0.24 2.07
CA GLU A 134 -2.97 -1.61 1.94
C GLU A 134 -3.34 -2.18 3.30
N ARG A 135 -2.51 -1.97 4.32
CA ARG A 135 -2.81 -2.39 5.70
C ARG A 135 -4.08 -1.74 6.22
N ALA A 136 -4.31 -0.45 5.96
CA ALA A 136 -5.52 0.25 6.36
C ALA A 136 -6.77 -0.34 5.67
N TRP A 137 -6.70 -0.61 4.36
CA TRP A 137 -7.77 -1.25 3.60
C TRP A 137 -8.09 -2.66 4.12
N LEU A 138 -7.06 -3.46 4.43
CA LEU A 138 -7.24 -4.81 4.98
C LEU A 138 -7.85 -4.77 6.39
N LEU A 139 -7.41 -3.85 7.24
CA LEU A 139 -7.94 -3.68 8.58
C LEU A 139 -9.41 -3.22 8.55
N GLY A 140 -9.73 -2.23 7.73
CA GLY A 140 -11.11 -1.76 7.54
C GLY A 140 -12.04 -2.89 7.06
N ARG A 141 -11.60 -3.69 6.08
CA ARG A 141 -12.34 -4.86 5.62
C ARG A 141 -12.59 -5.87 6.73
N GLU A 142 -11.55 -6.18 7.51
CA GLU A 142 -11.67 -7.19 8.57
C GLU A 142 -12.62 -6.71 9.67
N ASN A 143 -12.49 -5.47 10.11
CA ASN A 143 -13.38 -4.90 11.11
C ASN A 143 -14.85 -4.87 10.65
N ALA A 144 -15.10 -4.49 9.39
CA ALA A 144 -16.44 -4.53 8.79
C ALA A 144 -16.98 -5.96 8.74
N ARG A 145 -16.16 -6.93 8.32
CA ARG A 145 -16.52 -8.35 8.28
C ARG A 145 -16.86 -8.90 9.67
N GLU A 146 -16.06 -8.58 10.68
CA GLU A 146 -16.31 -8.97 12.07
C GLU A 146 -17.62 -8.35 12.60
N ARG A 147 -17.89 -7.10 12.26
CA ARG A 147 -19.10 -6.37 12.68
C ARG A 147 -20.38 -6.97 12.12
N HIS A 148 -20.37 -7.32 10.83
CA HIS A 148 -21.57 -7.78 10.12
C HIS A 148 -21.71 -9.31 10.09
N GLY A 149 -20.65 -10.05 10.39
CA GLY A 149 -20.65 -11.51 10.42
C GLY A 149 -21.15 -12.10 9.09
N ASP A 150 -22.13 -13.00 9.17
CA ASP A 150 -22.70 -13.68 8.00
C ASP A 150 -23.42 -12.74 7.02
N ALA A 151 -23.76 -11.52 7.44
CA ALA A 151 -24.38 -10.51 6.56
C ALA A 151 -23.36 -9.72 5.73
N PHE A 152 -22.06 -9.92 5.95
CA PHE A 152 -21.02 -9.20 5.21
C PHE A 152 -20.98 -9.61 3.73
N ASP A 153 -21.31 -8.67 2.84
CA ASP A 153 -21.14 -8.81 1.39
C ASP A 153 -19.93 -8.01 0.94
N LEU A 154 -18.87 -8.72 0.53
CA LEU A 154 -17.61 -8.11 0.09
C LEU A 154 -17.79 -7.16 -1.11
N LYS A 155 -18.65 -7.52 -2.06
CA LYS A 155 -18.89 -6.69 -3.25
C LYS A 155 -19.64 -5.42 -2.87
N ALA A 156 -20.66 -5.53 -2.02
CA ALA A 156 -21.39 -4.37 -1.52
C ALA A 156 -20.46 -3.44 -0.72
N TRP A 157 -19.63 -4.01 0.14
CA TRP A 157 -18.63 -3.28 0.91
C TRP A 157 -17.63 -2.55 0.01
N HIS A 158 -17.09 -3.20 -1.04
CA HIS A 158 -16.19 -2.53 -2.00
C HIS A 158 -16.85 -1.32 -2.67
N MET A 159 -18.10 -1.46 -3.10
CA MET A 159 -18.80 -0.35 -3.76
C MET A 159 -19.07 0.81 -2.80
N ALA A 160 -19.42 0.52 -1.55
CA ALA A 160 -19.59 1.54 -0.52
C ALA A 160 -18.26 2.23 -0.19
N ALA A 161 -17.21 1.46 0.04
CA ALA A 161 -15.86 1.95 0.36
C ALA A 161 -15.29 2.85 -0.74
N LEU A 162 -15.37 2.41 -2.00
CA LEU A 162 -14.88 3.21 -3.13
C LEU A 162 -15.71 4.46 -3.38
N SER A 163 -16.92 4.56 -2.83
CA SER A 163 -17.78 5.74 -2.97
C SER A 163 -17.49 6.83 -1.93
N GLN A 164 -16.59 6.60 -0.97
CA GLN A 164 -16.23 7.60 0.05
C GLN A 164 -15.22 8.66 -0.43
N GLY A 165 -14.70 8.51 -1.66
CA GLY A 165 -13.66 9.39 -2.20
C GLY A 165 -12.29 9.16 -1.55
N SER A 166 -11.42 10.16 -1.62
CA SER A 166 -10.11 10.08 -0.98
C SER A 166 -10.20 10.43 0.52
N LEU A 167 -9.62 9.58 1.38
CA LEU A 167 -9.49 9.78 2.83
C LEU A 167 -8.04 9.71 3.30
N GLY A 168 -7.72 10.36 4.43
CA GLY A 168 -6.48 10.14 5.17
C GLY A 168 -6.45 8.76 5.83
N LEU A 169 -5.29 8.24 6.25
CA LEU A 169 -5.20 6.87 6.78
C LEU A 169 -6.04 6.63 8.05
N ASP A 170 -6.11 7.63 8.95
CA ASP A 170 -6.89 7.51 10.18
C ASP A 170 -8.39 7.42 9.87
N ASP A 171 -8.91 8.40 9.13
CA ASP A 171 -10.31 8.41 8.66
C ASP A 171 -10.64 7.17 7.82
N LEU A 172 -9.71 6.73 6.96
CA LEU A 172 -9.90 5.57 6.08
C LEU A 172 -10.19 4.31 6.89
N VAL A 173 -9.42 4.01 7.94
CA VAL A 173 -9.68 2.81 8.74
C VAL A 173 -11.03 2.92 9.45
N GLU A 174 -11.34 4.07 10.05
CA GLU A 174 -12.60 4.29 10.77
C GLU A 174 -13.81 4.11 9.85
N GLU A 175 -13.82 4.84 8.73
CA GLU A 175 -14.93 4.84 7.77
C GLU A 175 -15.12 3.48 7.11
N LEU A 176 -14.04 2.79 6.73
CA LEU A 176 -14.12 1.45 6.15
C LEU A 176 -14.63 0.40 7.14
N SER A 177 -14.30 0.55 8.42
CA SER A 177 -14.73 -0.37 9.49
C SER A 177 -16.21 -0.24 9.84
N ALA A 178 -16.80 0.94 9.58
CA ALA A 178 -18.19 1.24 9.89
C ALA A 178 -19.17 0.71 8.83
N LEU A 179 -18.69 0.52 7.59
CA LEU A 179 -19.43 -0.03 6.45
C LEU A 179 -19.84 -1.48 6.68
#